data_AF-A0A957YUV0-F1
#
_entry.id   AF-A0A957YUV0-F1
#
_cell.length_a   1.000
_cell.length_b   1.000
_cell.length_c   1.000
_cell.angle_alpha   90.00
_cell.angle_beta   90.00
_cell.angle_gamma   90.00
#
_symmetry.space_group_name_H-M   'P 1'
#
loop_
_entity.id
_entity.type
_entity.pdbx_description
1 polymer ?
#
loop_
_entity_poly.entity_id
_entity_poly.type
_entity_poly.pdbx_seq_one_letter_code
_entity_poly.pdbx_strand_id
1 'polypeptide(L)'
;LLQISLIVVRWQQRETALLVSRGMSVPHILGLTLLEEFVLFLVGIPLGILFGMGLAQWMGYTISFLDFMRRPPLPVSLQGMSLSLLGLALLVALLSRLLPTLQATRQSVVEQARESARPLRAPIWQRTFFDLVLIAPTYYVYQQLARRGTLAFGLNGESILQRVGNQGAEEVSAQLFQDPLLILAPALFILCITLVSMRIFPWLLRLFDVIASRAPWLTLHLALRQLGRSSHQYITPLMLIIVALAMGIYTRSLAESLDQWLIDQVYYNVGADVSFVPYIEGSNEDAEARVEGIIPPKDEFAVLPGVEAATRVGDYQVTITDGSSNRGINGRMMALDRVDFSAVAWFRPDFADEPLGALMNRLATAPENILVPQELLERLTLRIGDSLTMRVRLADGISITSAFRIAGLYRHFPTVQSDELVIVGNLEHLFTEAGAEFEHQIWLRTDENVDDTALFKAVATTGVEPIMQR
;
A
#
# COMPACT_ATOMS: atom_id res chain seq x y z
N LEU A 1 -9.58 -12.73 21.44
CA LEU A 1 -10.18 -12.49 22.78
C LEU A 1 -11.42 -13.35 23.02
N LEU A 2 -12.49 -13.19 22.23
CA LEU A 2 -13.78 -13.86 22.46
C LEU A 2 -13.67 -15.40 22.51
N GLN A 3 -12.86 -16.03 21.66
CA GLN A 3 -12.65 -17.49 21.72
C GLN A 3 -11.91 -17.97 22.97
N ILE A 4 -10.89 -17.25 23.44
CA ILE A 4 -10.16 -17.60 24.65
C ILE A 4 -11.10 -17.45 25.85
N SER A 5 -11.88 -16.36 25.90
CA SER A 5 -12.94 -16.17 26.89
C SER A 5 -13.94 -17.34 26.87
N LEU A 6 -14.40 -17.78 25.69
CA LEU A 6 -15.31 -18.93 25.58
C LEU A 6 -14.70 -20.25 26.09
N ILE A 7 -13.39 -20.45 25.95
CA ILE A 7 -12.72 -21.65 26.50
C ILE A 7 -12.67 -21.58 28.03
N VAL A 8 -12.26 -20.43 28.58
CA VAL A 8 -12.21 -20.20 30.03
C VAL A 8 -13.62 -20.30 30.64
N VAL A 9 -14.61 -19.72 29.99
CA VAL A 9 -16.02 -19.80 30.40
C VAL A 9 -16.50 -21.24 30.37
N ARG A 10 -16.16 -22.09 29.40
CA ARG A 10 -16.56 -23.51 29.42
C ARG A 10 -16.00 -24.27 30.63
N TRP A 11 -14.77 -23.93 31.03
CA TRP A 11 -14.17 -24.48 32.26
C TRP A 11 -14.88 -23.95 33.50
N GLN A 12 -15.09 -22.64 33.58
CA GLN A 12 -15.78 -21.98 34.68
C GLN A 12 -17.26 -22.35 34.76
N GLN A 13 -17.90 -22.72 33.65
CA GLN A 13 -19.31 -23.11 33.60
C GLN A 13 -19.59 -24.29 34.53
N ARG A 14 -18.68 -25.27 34.61
CA ARG A 14 -18.81 -26.39 35.56
C ARG A 14 -18.75 -25.92 37.02
N GLU A 15 -17.85 -25.00 37.32
CA GLU A 15 -17.70 -24.44 38.66
C GLU A 15 -18.88 -23.55 39.04
N THR A 16 -19.31 -22.66 38.15
CA THR A 16 -20.50 -21.82 38.36
C THR A 16 -21.75 -22.66 38.54
N ALA A 17 -21.91 -23.75 37.78
CA ALA A 17 -23.02 -24.68 37.93
C ALA A 17 -23.02 -25.36 39.31
N LEU A 18 -21.84 -25.72 39.83
CA LEU A 18 -21.68 -26.23 41.20
C LEU A 18 -22.03 -25.17 42.25
N LEU A 19 -21.59 -23.92 42.09
CA LEU A 19 -21.90 -22.83 43.01
C LEU A 19 -23.41 -22.48 43.02
N VAL A 20 -24.05 -22.45 41.85
CA VAL A 20 -25.51 -22.27 41.73
C VAL A 20 -26.25 -23.43 42.42
N SER A 21 -25.81 -24.68 42.21
CA SER A 21 -26.41 -25.85 42.87
C SER A 21 -26.30 -25.83 44.41
N ARG A 22 -25.32 -25.08 44.94
CA ARG A 22 -25.14 -24.82 46.37
C ARG A 22 -25.89 -23.58 46.88
N GLY A 23 -26.74 -22.97 46.05
CA GLY A 23 -27.63 -21.86 46.43
C GLY A 23 -27.05 -20.46 46.21
N MET A 24 -25.93 -20.32 45.51
CA MET A 24 -25.36 -19.00 45.19
C MET A 24 -26.25 -18.25 44.19
N SER A 25 -26.64 -17.02 44.52
CA SER A 25 -27.49 -16.19 43.65
C SER A 25 -26.70 -15.57 42.50
N VAL A 26 -27.37 -15.32 41.37
CA VAL A 26 -26.80 -14.68 40.16
C VAL A 26 -25.99 -13.40 40.45
N PRO A 27 -26.44 -12.44 41.28
CA PRO A 27 -25.65 -11.24 41.57
C PRO A 27 -24.36 -11.53 42.33
N HIS A 28 -24.32 -12.57 43.18
CA HIS A 28 -23.08 -12.97 43.86
C HIS A 28 -22.06 -13.57 42.89
N ILE A 29 -22.52 -14.38 41.92
CA ILE A 29 -21.65 -14.93 40.88
C ILE A 29 -21.08 -13.80 40.01
N LEU A 30 -21.93 -12.85 39.60
CA LEU A 30 -21.48 -11.70 38.83
C LEU A 30 -20.50 -10.82 39.63
N GLY A 31 -20.77 -10.57 40.90
CA GLY A 31 -19.86 -9.84 41.79
C GLY A 31 -18.50 -10.52 41.92
N LEU A 32 -18.48 -11.85 42.05
CA LEU A 32 -17.24 -12.63 42.08
C LEU A 32 -16.46 -12.49 40.76
N THR A 33 -17.15 -12.60 39.62
CA THR A 33 -16.50 -12.44 38.30
C THR A 33 -15.96 -11.03 38.07
N LEU A 34 -16.67 -10.00 38.55
CA LEU A 34 -16.20 -8.61 38.49
C LEU A 34 -14.95 -8.39 39.35
N LEU A 35 -14.92 -8.96 40.55
CA LEU A 35 -13.77 -8.86 41.44
C LEU A 35 -12.55 -9.58 40.85
N GLU A 36 -12.74 -10.77 40.28
CA GLU A 36 -11.68 -11.49 39.59
C GLU A 36 -11.15 -10.69 38.40
N GLU A 37 -12.04 -10.11 37.59
CA GLU A 37 -11.66 -9.28 36.45
C GLU A 37 -10.95 -7.99 36.86
N PHE A 38 -11.36 -7.37 37.96
CA PHE A 38 -10.66 -6.23 38.54
C PHE A 38 -9.22 -6.58 38.93
N VAL A 39 -9.00 -7.74 39.57
CA VAL A 39 -7.65 -8.23 39.89
C VAL A 39 -6.83 -8.47 38.63
N LEU A 40 -7.45 -9.05 37.59
CA LEU A 40 -6.79 -9.27 36.31
C LEU A 40 -6.45 -7.95 35.59
N PHE A 41 -7.28 -6.91 35.71
CA PHE A 41 -6.95 -5.59 35.17
C PHE A 41 -5.81 -4.92 35.93
N LEU A 42 -5.80 -5.05 37.25
CA LEU A 42 -4.77 -4.44 38.10
C LEU A 42 -3.36 -4.97 37.75
N VAL A 43 -3.24 -6.27 37.45
CA VAL A 43 -1.98 -6.89 37.00
C VAL A 43 -1.79 -6.79 35.48
N GLY A 44 -2.88 -6.87 34.72
CA GLY A 44 -2.86 -6.94 33.27
C GLY A 44 -2.55 -5.61 32.59
N ILE A 45 -2.97 -4.47 33.14
CA ILE A 45 -2.66 -3.15 32.60
C ILE A 45 -1.14 -2.89 32.57
N PRO A 46 -0.39 -2.98 33.70
CA PRO A 46 1.05 -2.68 33.67
C PRO A 46 1.82 -3.67 32.78
N LEU A 47 1.47 -4.96 32.80
CA LEU A 47 2.07 -5.94 31.90
C LEU A 47 1.72 -5.64 30.43
N GLY A 48 0.47 -5.31 30.15
CA GLY A 48 0.01 -4.95 28.81
C GLY A 48 0.72 -3.73 28.25
N ILE A 49 0.95 -2.70 29.08
CA ILE A 49 1.74 -1.52 28.70
C ILE A 49 3.19 -1.92 28.43
N LEU A 50 3.82 -2.70 29.31
CA LEU A 50 5.20 -3.15 29.15
C LEU A 50 5.40 -3.95 27.85
N PHE A 51 4.54 -4.93 27.59
CA PHE A 51 4.57 -5.72 26.37
C PHE A 51 4.21 -4.88 25.13
N GLY A 52 3.25 -3.98 25.25
CA GLY A 52 2.85 -3.08 24.16
C GLY A 52 3.98 -2.16 23.72
N MET A 53 4.73 -1.61 24.68
CA MET A 53 5.93 -0.82 24.38
C MET A 53 7.02 -1.65 23.70
N GLY A 54 7.29 -2.86 24.22
CA GLY A 54 8.27 -3.76 23.63
C GLY A 54 7.90 -4.13 22.18
N LEU A 55 6.61 -4.42 21.94
CA LEU A 55 6.10 -4.67 20.60
C LEU A 55 6.19 -3.45 19.69
N ALA A 56 5.85 -2.25 20.18
CA ALA A 56 5.98 -1.02 19.39
C ALA A 56 7.43 -0.76 18.99
N GLN A 57 8.39 -1.00 19.89
CA GLN A 57 9.81 -0.88 19.59
C GLN A 57 10.28 -1.95 18.60
N TRP A 58 9.76 -3.18 18.68
CA TRP A 58 10.04 -4.25 17.72
C TRP A 58 9.47 -3.99 16.33
N MET A 59 8.23 -3.51 16.25
CA MET A 59 7.65 -3.00 14.99
C MET A 59 8.46 -1.83 14.45
N GLY A 60 9.10 -1.07 15.34
CA GLY A 60 10.12 -0.11 14.98
C GLY A 60 11.33 -0.67 14.25
N TYR A 61 11.54 -1.98 14.13
CA TYR A 61 12.59 -2.55 13.28
C TYR A 61 12.07 -3.20 11.99
N THR A 62 10.76 -3.35 11.82
CA THR A 62 10.18 -3.94 10.62
C THR A 62 10.13 -2.92 9.49
N ILE A 63 10.62 -3.31 8.31
CA ILE A 63 10.46 -2.55 7.07
C ILE A 63 9.37 -3.21 6.21
N SER A 64 9.48 -4.52 5.99
CA SER A 64 8.49 -5.33 5.28
C SER A 64 8.02 -6.53 6.13
N PHE A 65 7.18 -7.39 5.56
CA PHE A 65 6.64 -8.58 6.24
C PHE A 65 7.76 -9.56 6.61
N LEU A 66 8.04 -9.65 7.92
CA LEU A 66 9.13 -10.46 8.49
C LEU A 66 10.53 -10.05 8.01
N ASP A 67 10.67 -8.81 7.52
CA ASP A 67 11.96 -8.23 7.18
C ASP A 67 12.34 -7.14 8.19
N PHE A 68 13.54 -7.26 8.77
CA PHE A 68 13.97 -6.50 9.92
C PHE A 68 15.32 -5.85 9.65
N MET A 69 15.37 -4.53 9.79
CA MET A 69 16.60 -3.76 9.66
C MET A 69 16.92 -3.05 10.98
N ARG A 70 18.21 -3.01 11.33
CA ARG A 70 18.69 -2.23 12.46
C ARG A 70 18.65 -0.74 12.10
N ARG A 71 17.72 -0.01 12.72
CA ARG A 71 17.64 1.45 12.67
C ARG A 71 17.59 2.03 14.10
N PRO A 72 17.83 3.33 14.30
CA PRO A 72 17.65 3.95 15.61
C PRO A 72 16.25 3.62 16.16
N PRO A 73 16.13 3.18 17.43
CA PRO A 73 14.85 2.75 17.96
C PRO A 73 13.86 3.91 17.96
N LEU A 74 12.62 3.62 17.55
CA LEU A 74 11.54 4.60 17.63
C LEU A 74 11.37 5.09 19.08
N PRO A 75 11.23 6.41 19.31
CA PRO A 75 10.98 6.94 20.64
C PRO A 75 9.55 6.57 21.08
N VAL A 76 9.41 5.46 21.81
CA VAL A 76 8.15 5.03 22.41
C VAL A 76 8.02 5.68 23.79
N SER A 77 6.98 6.50 23.99
CA SER A 77 6.74 7.19 25.25
C SER A 77 5.34 6.90 25.81
N LEU A 78 5.19 7.02 27.13
CA LEU A 78 3.90 6.92 27.82
C LEU A 78 2.96 8.08 27.50
N GLN A 79 3.50 9.22 27.04
CA GLN A 79 2.73 10.43 26.77
C GLN A 79 1.75 10.26 25.60
N GLY A 80 2.06 9.39 24.64
CA GLY A 80 1.17 9.06 23.52
C GLY A 80 0.04 8.09 23.86
N MET A 81 -0.10 7.65 25.12
CA MET A 81 -1.10 6.65 25.50
C MET A 81 -2.51 7.26 25.56
N SER A 82 -3.44 6.74 24.76
CA SER A 82 -4.83 7.18 24.78
C SER A 82 -5.64 6.44 25.85
N LEU A 83 -6.01 7.16 26.91
CA LEU A 83 -6.84 6.61 27.99
C LEU A 83 -8.23 6.15 27.51
N SER A 84 -8.76 6.77 26.45
CA SER A 84 -10.03 6.38 25.83
C SER A 84 -9.98 4.98 25.22
N LEU A 85 -8.92 4.65 24.45
CA LEU A 85 -8.74 3.32 23.86
C LEU A 85 -8.45 2.27 24.94
N LEU A 86 -7.67 2.63 25.97
CA LEU A 86 -7.47 1.74 27.12
C LEU A 86 -8.80 1.43 27.81
N GLY A 87 -9.62 2.44 28.10
CA GLY A 87 -10.94 2.27 28.70
C GLY A 87 -11.87 1.42 27.83
N LEU A 88 -11.88 1.66 26.52
CA LEU A 88 -12.65 0.85 25.56
C LEU A 88 -12.19 -0.62 25.56
N ALA A 89 -10.88 -0.87 25.56
CA ALA A 89 -10.32 -2.22 25.58
C ALA A 89 -10.68 -2.97 26.87
N LEU A 90 -10.60 -2.31 28.03
CA LEU A 90 -11.03 -2.87 29.31
C LEU A 90 -12.54 -3.18 29.32
N LEU A 91 -13.36 -2.27 28.78
CA LEU A 91 -14.81 -2.48 28.68
C LEU A 91 -15.15 -3.67 27.78
N VAL A 92 -14.47 -3.82 26.64
CA VAL A 92 -14.67 -4.97 25.74
C VAL A 92 -14.22 -6.27 26.40
N ALA A 93 -13.12 -6.27 27.16
CA ALA A 93 -12.68 -7.44 27.92
C ALA A 93 -13.73 -7.84 28.97
N LEU A 94 -14.22 -6.85 29.74
CA LEU A 94 -15.27 -6.99 30.76
C LEU A 94 -16.55 -7.59 30.18
N LEU A 95 -17.07 -7.01 29.10
CA LEU A 95 -18.26 -7.52 28.45
C LEU A 95 -18.05 -8.91 27.85
N SER A 96 -16.86 -9.20 27.32
CA SER A 96 -16.53 -10.52 26.75
C SER A 96 -16.53 -11.64 27.79
N ARG A 97 -16.40 -11.30 29.07
CA ARG A 97 -16.44 -12.27 30.17
C ARG A 97 -17.79 -12.30 30.87
N LEU A 98 -18.36 -11.12 31.15
CA LEU A 98 -19.67 -11.00 31.81
C LEU A 98 -20.82 -11.55 30.98
N LEU A 99 -20.83 -11.35 29.65
CA LEU A 99 -21.93 -11.83 28.80
C LEU A 99 -22.07 -13.36 28.83
N PRO A 100 -20.99 -14.15 28.60
CA PRO A 100 -21.07 -15.61 28.71
C PRO A 100 -21.38 -16.12 30.12
N THR A 101 -20.90 -15.47 31.18
CA THR A 101 -21.19 -15.89 32.57
C THR A 101 -22.67 -15.67 32.92
N LEU A 102 -23.25 -14.55 32.49
CA LEU A 102 -24.69 -14.29 32.63
C LEU A 102 -25.53 -15.34 31.89
N GLN A 103 -25.12 -15.74 30.68
CA GLN A 103 -25.79 -16.80 29.94
C GLN A 103 -25.66 -18.16 30.65
N ALA A 104 -24.49 -18.46 31.22
CA ALA A 104 -24.25 -19.70 31.97
C ALA A 104 -25.12 -19.80 33.24
N THR A 105 -25.30 -18.71 33.98
CA THR A 105 -26.15 -18.72 35.19
C THR A 105 -27.64 -19.01 34.92
N ARG A 106 -28.10 -18.86 33.67
CA ARG A 106 -29.49 -19.16 33.27
C ARG A 106 -29.70 -20.62 32.85
N GLN A 107 -28.65 -21.42 32.73
CA GLN A 107 -28.74 -22.83 32.33
C GLN A 107 -28.69 -23.74 33.56
N SER A 108 -29.56 -24.75 33.60
CA SER A 108 -29.58 -25.72 34.70
C SER A 108 -28.46 -26.77 34.55
N VAL A 109 -27.97 -27.30 35.68
CA VAL A 109 -26.96 -28.39 35.73
C VAL A 109 -27.38 -29.58 34.86
N VAL A 110 -28.69 -29.86 34.79
CA VAL A 110 -29.28 -30.97 34.04
C VAL A 110 -29.24 -30.70 32.52
N GLU A 111 -29.47 -29.47 32.08
CA GLU A 111 -29.34 -29.09 30.66
C GLU A 111 -27.89 -29.19 30.19
N GLN A 112 -26.93 -28.77 31.03
CA GLN A 112 -25.51 -28.85 30.71
C GLN A 112 -24.97 -30.29 30.67
N ALA A 113 -25.37 -31.15 31.61
CA ALA A 113 -25.03 -32.57 31.59
C ALA A 113 -25.64 -33.28 30.36
N ARG A 114 -26.83 -32.85 29.93
CA ARG A 114 -27.53 -33.39 28.75
C ARG A 114 -26.87 -32.95 27.43
N GLU A 115 -26.41 -31.69 27.33
CA GLU A 115 -25.62 -31.19 26.19
C GLU A 115 -24.23 -31.85 26.10
N SER A 116 -23.62 -32.17 27.24
CA SER A 116 -22.31 -32.85 27.31
C SER A 116 -22.39 -34.30 26.81
N ALA A 117 -23.50 -35.00 27.08
CA ALA A 117 -23.72 -36.39 26.65
C ALA A 117 -24.25 -36.51 25.21
N ARG A 118 -25.01 -35.53 24.73
CA ARG A 118 -25.47 -35.40 23.35
C ARG A 118 -25.51 -33.91 22.98
N PRO A 119 -24.62 -33.39 22.11
CA PRO A 119 -24.74 -32.03 21.63
C PRO A 119 -26.03 -31.92 20.81
N LEU A 120 -27.10 -31.43 21.44
CA LEU A 120 -28.46 -31.46 20.91
C LEU A 120 -28.71 -30.36 19.87
N ARG A 121 -27.79 -29.38 19.74
CA ARG A 121 -27.98 -28.23 18.85
C ARG A 121 -26.69 -27.82 18.14
N ALA A 122 -26.80 -27.60 16.83
CA ALA A 122 -25.77 -26.94 16.05
C ALA A 122 -25.63 -25.46 16.50
N PRO A 123 -24.45 -24.85 16.34
CA PRO A 123 -24.18 -23.48 16.75
C PRO A 123 -25.06 -22.50 15.95
N ILE A 124 -25.39 -21.38 16.58
CA ILE A 124 -26.38 -20.41 16.09
C ILE A 124 -26.07 -20.00 14.64
N TRP A 125 -24.80 -19.72 14.32
CA TRP A 125 -24.32 -19.32 12.99
C TRP A 125 -24.62 -20.34 11.89
N GLN A 126 -24.51 -21.64 12.20
CA GLN A 126 -24.84 -22.72 11.25
C GLN A 126 -26.35 -22.85 11.06
N ARG A 127 -27.13 -22.61 12.13
CA ARG A 127 -28.60 -22.73 12.11
C ARG A 127 -29.27 -21.57 11.39
N THR A 128 -28.74 -20.35 11.53
CA THR A 128 -29.26 -19.15 10.89
C THR A 128 -28.72 -18.94 9.47
N PHE A 129 -27.86 -19.86 8.98
CA PHE A 129 -27.18 -19.74 7.69
C PHE A 129 -26.48 -18.38 7.52
N PHE A 130 -25.97 -17.83 8.62
CA PHE A 130 -25.31 -16.53 8.63
C PHE A 130 -24.09 -16.51 7.71
N ASP A 131 -23.40 -17.65 7.61
CA ASP A 131 -22.30 -17.87 6.68
C ASP A 131 -22.71 -17.73 5.21
N LEU A 132 -23.88 -18.26 4.80
CA LEU A 132 -24.39 -18.06 3.44
C LEU A 132 -24.83 -16.62 3.19
N VAL A 133 -25.47 -15.99 4.18
CA VAL A 133 -25.88 -14.58 4.09
C VAL A 133 -24.65 -13.68 3.95
N LEU A 134 -23.56 -13.98 4.64
CA LEU A 134 -22.32 -13.21 4.61
C LEU A 134 -21.55 -13.31 3.28
N ILE A 135 -21.79 -14.36 2.48
CA ILE A 135 -21.21 -14.46 1.13
C ILE A 135 -21.68 -13.30 0.25
N ALA A 136 -22.94 -12.89 0.35
CA ALA A 136 -23.49 -11.81 -0.48
C ALA A 136 -22.78 -10.45 -0.30
N PRO A 137 -22.63 -9.88 0.92
CA PRO A 137 -21.89 -8.65 1.11
C PRO A 137 -20.39 -8.82 0.81
N THR A 138 -19.79 -9.98 1.10
CA THR A 138 -18.38 -10.24 0.78
C THR A 138 -18.13 -10.24 -0.73
N TYR A 139 -19.02 -10.87 -1.50
CA TYR A 139 -18.95 -10.88 -2.96
C TYR A 139 -19.22 -9.50 -3.57
N TYR A 140 -20.14 -8.73 -2.98
CA TYR A 140 -20.38 -7.35 -3.39
C TYR A 140 -19.13 -6.49 -3.18
N VAL A 141 -18.52 -6.57 -2.00
CA VAL A 141 -17.25 -5.91 -1.65
C VAL A 141 -16.14 -6.30 -2.62
N TYR A 142 -16.03 -7.58 -2.97
CA TYR A 142 -15.07 -8.06 -3.97
C TYR A 142 -15.27 -7.43 -5.35
N GLN A 143 -16.51 -7.45 -5.85
CA GLN A 143 -16.85 -6.85 -7.13
C GLN A 143 -16.57 -5.35 -7.15
N GLN A 144 -16.87 -4.66 -6.05
CA GLN A 144 -16.58 -3.25 -5.90
C GLN A 144 -15.07 -3.00 -5.96
N LEU A 145 -14.28 -3.77 -5.21
CA LEU A 145 -12.82 -3.62 -5.19
C LEU A 145 -12.22 -3.92 -6.58
N ALA A 146 -12.68 -4.98 -7.24
CA ALA A 146 -12.22 -5.38 -8.56
C ALA A 146 -12.59 -4.39 -9.68
N ARG A 147 -13.72 -3.67 -9.56
CA ARG A 147 -14.18 -2.74 -10.59
C ARG A 147 -13.83 -1.27 -10.35
N ARG A 148 -13.75 -0.85 -9.09
CA ARG A 148 -13.68 0.57 -8.68
C ARG A 148 -12.51 0.88 -7.75
N GLY A 149 -11.81 -0.12 -7.22
CA GLY A 149 -10.70 0.08 -6.27
C GLY A 149 -11.09 0.61 -4.88
N THR A 150 -12.26 1.25 -4.70
CA THR A 150 -12.65 1.91 -3.44
C THR A 150 -14.19 1.90 -3.18
N LEU A 151 -14.63 2.10 -1.92
CA LEU A 151 -16.04 2.30 -1.50
C LEU A 151 -16.32 3.81 -1.24
N ALA A 152 -15.89 4.71 -2.13
CA ALA A 152 -16.50 6.04 -2.15
C ALA A 152 -18.00 5.90 -2.49
N PHE A 153 -18.80 5.72 -1.45
CA PHE A 153 -20.24 5.54 -1.49
C PHE A 153 -20.84 6.88 -1.92
N GLY A 154 -21.08 7.06 -3.21
CA GLY A 154 -21.88 8.18 -3.71
C GLY A 154 -21.27 9.58 -3.56
N LEU A 155 -19.96 9.71 -3.39
CA LEU A 155 -19.25 10.94 -3.71
C LEU A 155 -18.40 10.65 -4.94
N ASN A 156 -18.96 10.99 -6.10
CA ASN A 156 -18.40 10.96 -7.46
C ASN A 156 -16.88 10.67 -7.48
N GLY A 157 -16.47 9.53 -8.04
CA GLY A 157 -15.05 9.21 -8.27
C GLY A 157 -14.32 10.23 -9.17
N GLU A 158 -15.06 11.09 -9.87
CA GLU A 158 -14.54 12.27 -10.58
C GLU A 158 -14.11 13.41 -9.63
N SER A 159 -14.64 13.45 -8.40
CA SER A 159 -14.38 14.52 -7.45
C SER A 159 -13.18 14.29 -6.53
N ILE A 160 -12.61 13.08 -6.48
CA ILE A 160 -11.35 12.86 -5.76
C ILE A 160 -10.20 13.38 -6.64
N LEU A 161 -10.14 12.97 -7.92
CA LEU A 161 -9.14 13.49 -8.86
C LEU A 161 -9.27 15.01 -9.07
N GLN A 162 -10.49 15.57 -9.11
CA GLN A 162 -10.69 17.01 -9.27
C GLN A 162 -10.54 17.84 -7.98
N ARG A 163 -10.52 17.22 -6.78
CA ARG A 163 -10.25 17.92 -5.50
C ARG A 163 -8.82 17.73 -4.99
N VAL A 164 -8.11 16.71 -5.48
CA VAL A 164 -6.67 16.53 -5.25
C VAL A 164 -5.85 17.68 -5.85
N GLY A 165 -6.32 18.32 -6.93
CA GLY A 165 -5.63 19.47 -7.54
C GLY A 165 -5.57 20.74 -6.70
N ASN A 166 -6.17 20.81 -5.50
CA ASN A 166 -6.23 22.04 -4.70
C ASN A 166 -5.89 21.90 -3.20
N GLN A 167 -5.51 20.72 -2.68
CA GLN A 167 -5.24 20.56 -1.26
C GLN A 167 -4.04 19.63 -0.99
N GLY A 168 -3.19 20.03 -0.04
CA GLY A 168 -1.84 19.47 0.19
C GLY A 168 -1.80 17.99 0.55
N ALA A 169 -0.61 17.41 0.40
CA ALA A 169 -0.28 15.98 0.52
C ALA A 169 -0.73 15.29 1.83
N GLU A 170 -1.00 16.04 2.91
CA GLU A 170 -1.52 15.51 4.18
C GLU A 170 -2.99 15.05 4.07
N GLU A 171 -3.83 15.70 3.26
CA GLU A 171 -5.26 15.37 3.15
C GLU A 171 -5.52 14.17 2.21
N VAL A 172 -4.67 13.97 1.20
CA VAL A 172 -4.76 12.82 0.27
C VAL A 172 -4.41 11.51 0.99
N SER A 173 -3.39 11.55 1.83
CA SER A 173 -3.01 10.43 2.71
C SER A 173 -4.16 10.10 3.67
N ALA A 174 -4.77 11.11 4.28
CA ALA A 174 -5.92 10.92 5.17
C ALA A 174 -7.14 10.33 4.44
N GLN A 175 -7.39 10.71 3.19
CA GLN A 175 -8.52 10.21 2.39
C GLN A 175 -8.34 8.76 1.93
N LEU A 176 -7.12 8.31 1.63
CA LEU A 176 -6.85 6.91 1.29
C LEU A 176 -7.03 5.96 2.50
N PHE A 177 -6.63 6.41 3.70
CA PHE A 177 -6.92 5.70 4.97
C PHE A 177 -8.37 5.84 5.43
N GLN A 178 -9.15 6.74 4.85
CA GLN A 178 -10.58 6.93 5.14
C GLN A 178 -11.48 5.96 4.38
N ASP A 179 -10.97 5.18 3.43
CA ASP A 179 -11.79 4.21 2.70
C ASP A 179 -11.93 2.91 3.52
N PRO A 180 -13.02 2.72 4.28
CA PRO A 180 -13.13 1.62 5.24
C PRO A 180 -13.15 0.26 4.54
N LEU A 181 -13.39 0.22 3.22
CA LEU A 181 -13.35 -1.00 2.41
C LEU A 181 -12.01 -1.70 2.48
N LEU A 182 -10.92 -0.96 2.42
CA LEU A 182 -9.57 -1.54 2.33
C LEU A 182 -9.25 -2.35 3.59
N ILE A 183 -9.83 -1.97 4.74
CA ILE A 183 -9.70 -2.70 6.01
C ILE A 183 -10.82 -3.74 6.16
N LEU A 184 -12.05 -3.40 5.77
CA LEU A 184 -13.22 -4.25 5.98
C LEU A 184 -13.29 -5.44 5.03
N ALA A 185 -12.87 -5.27 3.77
CA ALA A 185 -12.88 -6.31 2.75
C ALA A 185 -12.09 -7.55 3.16
N PRO A 186 -10.78 -7.46 3.48
CA PRO A 186 -10.01 -8.62 3.90
C PRO A 186 -10.56 -9.25 5.19
N ALA A 187 -11.03 -8.43 6.15
CA ALA A 187 -11.64 -8.93 7.37
C ALA A 187 -12.92 -9.75 7.09
N LEU A 188 -13.81 -9.25 6.23
CA LEU A 188 -15.02 -9.96 5.79
C LEU A 188 -14.68 -11.22 5.03
N PHE A 189 -13.68 -11.18 4.15
CA PHE A 189 -13.22 -12.35 3.41
C PHE A 189 -12.67 -13.45 4.32
N ILE A 190 -11.77 -13.10 5.24
CA ILE A 190 -11.21 -14.03 6.21
C ILE A 190 -12.34 -14.63 7.06
N LEU A 191 -13.27 -13.80 7.54
CA LEU A 191 -14.40 -14.26 8.35
C LEU A 191 -15.34 -15.18 7.56
N CYS A 192 -15.69 -14.80 6.33
CA CYS A 192 -16.55 -15.57 5.44
C CYS A 192 -15.92 -16.92 5.08
N ILE A 193 -14.66 -16.94 4.63
CA ILE A 193 -13.92 -18.16 4.30
C ILE A 193 -13.80 -19.05 5.53
N THR A 194 -13.52 -18.47 6.70
CA THR A 194 -13.43 -19.23 7.95
C THR A 194 -14.76 -19.92 8.27
N LEU A 195 -15.88 -19.20 8.23
CA LEU A 195 -17.20 -19.76 8.53
C LEU A 195 -17.64 -20.81 7.49
N VAL A 196 -17.42 -20.54 6.20
CA VAL A 196 -17.74 -21.48 5.11
C VAL A 196 -16.87 -22.74 5.22
N SER A 197 -15.58 -22.59 5.52
CA SER A 197 -14.67 -23.72 5.75
C SER A 197 -15.15 -24.61 6.89
N MET A 198 -15.70 -24.04 7.98
CA MET A 198 -16.32 -24.84 9.04
C MET A 198 -17.52 -25.66 8.58
N ARG A 199 -18.32 -25.16 7.62
CA ARG A 199 -19.45 -25.91 7.08
C ARG A 199 -18.98 -27.04 6.17
N ILE A 200 -17.91 -26.80 5.41
CA ILE A 200 -17.32 -27.78 4.50
C ILE A 200 -16.55 -28.86 5.27
N PHE A 201 -15.94 -28.54 6.40
CA PHE A 201 -15.06 -29.44 7.15
C PHE A 201 -15.71 -30.80 7.52
N PRO A 202 -16.93 -30.88 8.10
CA PRO A 202 -17.60 -32.15 8.35
C PRO A 202 -17.86 -32.97 7.08
N TRP A 203 -18.15 -32.30 5.97
CA TRP A 203 -18.35 -32.95 4.67
C TRP A 203 -17.04 -33.52 4.12
N LEU A 204 -15.95 -32.77 4.25
CA LEU A 204 -14.60 -33.21 3.90
C LEU A 204 -14.18 -34.44 4.73
N LEU A 205 -14.45 -34.44 6.04
CA LEU A 205 -14.18 -35.60 6.90
C LEU A 205 -15.02 -36.83 6.52
N ARG A 206 -16.29 -36.64 6.13
CA ARG A 206 -17.12 -37.75 5.61
C ARG A 206 -16.58 -38.28 4.29
N LEU A 207 -16.12 -37.41 3.41
CA LEU A 207 -15.48 -37.82 2.16
C LEU A 207 -14.23 -38.66 2.44
N PHE A 208 -13.36 -38.20 3.35
CA PHE A 208 -12.20 -38.97 3.77
C PHE A 208 -12.56 -40.28 4.47
N ASP A 209 -13.62 -40.31 5.29
CA ASP A 209 -14.10 -41.54 5.93
C ASP A 209 -14.59 -42.56 4.88
N VAL A 210 -15.31 -42.11 3.85
CA VAL A 210 -15.75 -42.97 2.73
C VAL A 210 -14.55 -43.51 1.95
N ILE A 211 -13.55 -42.67 1.68
CA ILE A 211 -12.32 -43.10 0.98
C ILE A 211 -11.54 -44.10 1.85
N ALA A 212 -11.37 -43.80 3.14
CA ALA A 212 -10.68 -44.66 4.09
C ALA A 212 -11.41 -45.98 4.33
N SER A 213 -12.74 -46.01 4.20
CA SER A 213 -13.53 -47.24 4.30
C SER A 213 -13.24 -48.24 3.17
N ARG A 214 -12.71 -47.76 2.03
CA ARG A 214 -12.24 -48.60 0.93
C ARG A 214 -10.79 -49.06 1.09
N ALA A 215 -10.04 -48.47 2.01
CA ALA A 215 -8.66 -48.84 2.28
C ALA A 215 -8.59 -49.88 3.42
N PRO A 216 -7.64 -50.83 3.41
CA PRO A 216 -7.52 -51.86 4.45
C PRO A 216 -7.04 -51.35 5.83
N TRP A 217 -6.97 -50.04 6.06
CA TRP A 217 -6.31 -49.41 7.22
C TRP A 217 -7.31 -49.11 8.34
N LEU A 218 -7.52 -50.06 9.24
CA LEU A 218 -8.50 -49.97 10.34
C LEU A 218 -8.29 -48.75 11.25
N THR A 219 -7.03 -48.44 11.58
CA THR A 219 -6.68 -47.32 12.48
C THR A 219 -7.07 -45.97 11.89
N LEU A 220 -6.77 -45.76 10.60
CA LEU A 220 -7.10 -44.52 9.89
C LEU A 220 -8.61 -44.32 9.77
N HIS A 221 -9.35 -45.39 9.47
CA HIS A 221 -10.81 -45.36 9.42
C HIS A 221 -11.42 -45.00 10.78
N LEU A 222 -10.98 -45.66 11.87
CA LEU A 222 -11.49 -45.38 13.21
C LEU A 222 -11.16 -43.94 13.66
N ALA A 223 -9.96 -43.45 13.36
CA ALA A 223 -9.54 -42.08 13.68
C ALA A 223 -10.39 -41.03 12.94
N LEU A 224 -10.57 -41.18 11.62
CA LEU A 224 -11.39 -40.27 10.80
C LEU A 224 -12.86 -40.28 11.23
N ARG A 225 -13.39 -41.46 11.55
CA ARG A 225 -14.77 -41.62 12.01
C ARG A 225 -14.99 -41.00 13.39
N GLN A 226 -14.01 -41.09 14.29
CA GLN A 226 -14.04 -40.40 15.57
C GLN A 226 -13.99 -38.87 15.37
N LEU A 227 -13.12 -38.38 14.49
CA LEU A 227 -13.01 -36.96 14.15
C LEU A 227 -14.32 -36.41 13.55
N GLY A 228 -14.95 -37.16 12.64
CA GLY A 228 -16.21 -36.80 12.00
C GLY A 228 -17.40 -36.75 12.99
N ARG A 229 -17.41 -37.63 14.00
CA ARG A 229 -18.45 -37.66 15.05
C ARG A 229 -18.24 -36.63 16.17
N SER A 230 -16.99 -36.25 16.45
CA SER A 230 -16.62 -35.26 17.48
C SER A 230 -16.24 -33.89 16.89
N SER A 231 -16.74 -33.60 15.68
CA SER A 231 -16.43 -32.39 14.89
C SER A 231 -16.54 -31.07 15.69
N HIS A 232 -17.46 -31.00 16.65
CA HIS A 232 -17.69 -29.79 17.45
C HIS A 232 -16.50 -29.34 18.30
N GLN A 233 -15.69 -30.27 18.80
CA GLN A 233 -14.54 -29.94 19.63
C GLN A 233 -13.36 -29.42 18.79
N TYR A 234 -13.24 -29.86 17.53
CA TYR A 234 -12.15 -29.49 16.63
C TYR A 234 -12.40 -28.23 15.81
N ILE A 235 -13.67 -27.81 15.63
CA ILE A 235 -14.01 -26.58 14.91
C ILE A 235 -13.40 -25.33 15.56
N THR A 236 -13.35 -25.24 16.90
CA THR A 236 -12.88 -24.03 17.60
C THR A 236 -11.37 -23.80 17.38
N PRO A 237 -10.47 -24.78 17.63
CA PRO A 237 -9.04 -24.61 17.33
C PRO A 237 -8.75 -24.45 15.84
N LEU A 238 -9.47 -25.18 14.98
CA LEU A 238 -9.34 -25.06 13.53
C LEU A 238 -9.63 -23.62 13.06
N MET A 239 -10.66 -22.98 13.63
CA MET A 239 -10.96 -21.57 13.36
C MET A 239 -9.76 -20.66 13.61
N LEU A 240 -9.13 -20.83 14.77
CA LEU A 240 -7.99 -20.00 15.16
C LEU A 240 -6.84 -20.16 14.17
N ILE A 241 -6.56 -21.40 13.76
CA ILE A 241 -5.52 -21.72 12.78
C ILE A 241 -5.86 -21.08 11.43
N ILE A 242 -7.09 -21.24 10.94
CA ILE A 242 -7.51 -20.68 9.66
C ILE A 242 -7.41 -19.15 9.68
N VAL A 243 -7.94 -18.49 10.71
CA VAL A 243 -7.90 -17.03 10.82
C VAL A 243 -6.46 -16.53 10.91
N ALA A 244 -5.62 -17.17 11.73
CA ALA A 244 -4.22 -16.78 11.87
C ALA A 244 -3.43 -16.95 10.56
N LEU A 245 -3.61 -18.08 9.87
CA LEU A 245 -2.94 -18.36 8.61
C LEU A 245 -3.44 -17.44 7.48
N ALA A 246 -4.76 -17.21 7.40
CA ALA A 246 -5.34 -16.31 6.42
C ALA A 246 -4.88 -14.85 6.65
N MET A 247 -4.83 -14.40 7.91
CA MET A 247 -4.28 -13.09 8.25
C MET A 247 -2.80 -12.98 7.86
N GLY A 248 -1.98 -14.00 8.16
CA GLY A 248 -0.56 -14.00 7.80
C GLY A 248 -0.32 -13.95 6.29
N ILE A 249 -1.05 -14.76 5.50
CA ILE A 249 -0.96 -14.74 4.03
C ILE A 249 -1.41 -13.39 3.48
N TYR A 250 -2.52 -12.85 4.00
CA TYR A 250 -3.02 -11.54 3.60
C TYR A 250 -1.98 -10.44 3.86
N THR A 251 -1.42 -10.37 5.07
CA THR A 251 -0.41 -9.36 5.41
C THR A 251 0.85 -9.48 4.54
N ARG A 252 1.30 -10.71 4.23
CA ARG A 252 2.42 -10.92 3.28
C ARG A 252 2.11 -10.40 1.89
N SER A 253 0.93 -10.74 1.36
CA SER A 253 0.48 -10.30 0.03
C SER A 253 0.35 -8.77 -0.04
N LEU A 254 -0.16 -8.15 1.04
CA LEU A 254 -0.29 -6.70 1.15
C LEU A 254 1.07 -6.01 1.21
N ALA A 255 2.01 -6.53 2.01
CA ALA A 255 3.36 -5.97 2.11
C ALA A 255 4.06 -5.99 0.75
N GLU A 256 4.07 -7.14 0.05
CA GLU A 256 4.67 -7.26 -1.27
C GLU A 256 4.08 -6.27 -2.29
N SER A 257 2.75 -6.13 -2.30
CA SER A 257 2.07 -5.21 -3.22
C SER A 257 2.37 -3.75 -2.89
N LEU A 258 2.43 -3.41 -1.60
CA LEU A 258 2.75 -2.07 -1.13
C LEU A 258 4.21 -1.72 -1.43
N ASP A 259 5.12 -2.64 -1.19
CA ASP A 259 6.55 -2.46 -1.45
C ASP A 259 6.80 -2.24 -2.94
N GLN A 260 6.21 -3.08 -3.81
CA GLN A 260 6.29 -2.88 -5.25
C GLN A 260 5.68 -1.54 -5.68
N TRP A 261 4.53 -1.16 -5.12
CA TRP A 261 3.91 0.13 -5.41
C TRP A 261 4.77 1.31 -4.97
N LEU A 262 5.40 1.22 -3.79
CA LEU A 262 6.31 2.25 -3.29
C LEU A 262 7.55 2.39 -4.17
N ILE A 263 8.15 1.27 -4.57
CA ILE A 263 9.29 1.24 -5.50
C ILE A 263 8.88 1.89 -6.83
N ASP A 264 7.77 1.45 -7.42
CA ASP A 264 7.26 2.00 -8.68
C ASP A 264 6.96 3.49 -8.56
N GLN A 265 6.41 3.95 -7.43
CA GLN A 265 6.09 5.35 -7.19
C GLN A 265 7.36 6.21 -7.07
N VAL A 266 8.40 5.71 -6.38
CA VAL A 266 9.69 6.40 -6.26
C VAL A 266 10.36 6.49 -7.63
N TYR A 267 10.46 5.37 -8.36
CA TYR A 267 11.03 5.38 -9.71
C TYR A 267 10.22 6.23 -10.69
N TYR A 268 8.90 6.28 -10.55
CA TYR A 268 8.08 7.17 -11.36
C TYR A 268 8.34 8.64 -11.04
N ASN A 269 8.54 8.99 -9.76
CA ASN A 269 8.79 10.37 -9.35
C ASN A 269 10.21 10.86 -9.69
N VAL A 270 11.22 9.98 -9.59
CA VAL A 270 12.65 10.30 -9.83
C VAL A 270 13.04 10.11 -11.28
N GLY A 271 12.49 9.08 -11.94
CA GLY A 271 12.69 8.73 -13.34
C GLY A 271 13.90 7.84 -13.66
N ALA A 272 14.87 7.78 -12.76
CA ALA A 272 16.07 6.94 -12.82
C ALA A 272 16.45 6.48 -11.40
N ASP A 273 17.56 5.73 -11.25
CA ASP A 273 18.06 5.32 -9.93
C ASP A 273 18.46 6.54 -9.10
N VAL A 274 19.15 7.50 -9.73
CA VAL A 274 19.52 8.78 -9.12
C VAL A 274 19.27 9.90 -10.11
N SER A 275 18.57 10.95 -9.68
CA SER A 275 18.46 12.21 -10.41
C SER A 275 18.79 13.40 -9.52
N PHE A 276 19.51 14.37 -10.07
CA PHE A 276 19.85 15.61 -9.35
C PHE A 276 19.99 16.78 -10.32
N VAL A 277 19.84 17.98 -9.77
CA VAL A 277 20.17 19.22 -10.47
C VAL A 277 21.60 19.60 -10.13
N PRO A 278 22.51 19.72 -11.11
CA PRO A 278 23.87 20.17 -10.87
C PRO A 278 23.86 21.65 -10.45
N TYR A 279 24.36 21.94 -9.26
CA TYR A 279 24.55 23.30 -8.78
C TYR A 279 26.05 23.60 -8.61
N ILE A 280 26.50 24.76 -9.11
CA ILE A 280 27.86 25.24 -8.92
C ILE A 280 27.81 26.31 -7.83
N GLU A 281 28.45 26.03 -6.69
CA GLU A 281 28.56 26.98 -5.59
C GLU A 281 29.45 28.15 -6.03
N GLY A 282 28.82 29.28 -6.37
CA GLY A 282 29.51 30.53 -6.59
C GLY A 282 29.95 31.11 -5.24
N SER A 283 31.23 31.44 -5.10
CA SER A 283 31.71 32.20 -3.95
C SER A 283 31.04 33.59 -3.93
N ASN A 284 29.93 33.73 -3.20
CA ASN A 284 29.54 34.84 -2.34
C ASN A 284 28.07 34.73 -1.92
N GLU A 285 27.85 34.79 -0.61
CA GLU A 285 26.57 35.08 0.03
C GLU A 285 26.12 36.49 -0.38
N ASP A 286 25.31 36.59 -1.44
CA ASP A 286 24.30 37.62 -1.61
C ASP A 286 23.34 37.18 -2.73
N ALA A 287 22.05 37.25 -2.43
CA ALA A 287 20.97 36.75 -3.27
C ALA A 287 20.98 37.33 -4.70
N GLU A 288 20.47 36.52 -5.64
CA GLU A 288 20.01 36.87 -7.01
C GLU A 288 20.97 36.66 -8.20
N ALA A 289 22.17 36.12 -8.04
CA ALA A 289 22.98 35.67 -9.18
C ALA A 289 23.34 34.18 -9.07
N ARG A 290 22.45 33.32 -9.59
CA ARG A 290 22.87 31.97 -10.05
C ARG A 290 23.92 32.19 -11.13
N VAL A 291 25.20 32.12 -10.79
CA VAL A 291 26.28 32.17 -11.78
C VAL A 291 26.14 30.90 -12.62
N GLU A 292 25.81 31.06 -13.90
CA GLU A 292 25.87 30.02 -14.93
C GLU A 292 27.32 29.55 -15.07
N GLY A 293 27.77 28.70 -14.14
CA GLY A 293 28.98 27.92 -14.33
C GLY A 293 28.73 26.85 -15.40
N ILE A 294 29.78 26.47 -16.11
CA ILE A 294 29.73 25.41 -17.10
C ILE A 294 29.45 24.10 -16.36
N ILE A 295 28.25 23.53 -16.54
CA ILE A 295 27.91 22.21 -16.03
C ILE A 295 28.86 21.20 -16.72
N PRO A 296 29.58 20.35 -15.98
CA PRO A 296 30.44 19.35 -16.58
C PRO A 296 29.66 18.43 -17.54
N PRO A 297 30.29 17.94 -18.61
CA PRO A 297 29.62 17.05 -19.55
C PRO A 297 29.19 15.76 -18.84
N LYS A 298 28.09 15.16 -19.31
CA LYS A 298 27.54 13.91 -18.78
C LYS A 298 28.56 12.77 -18.66
N ASP A 299 29.56 12.76 -19.53
CA ASP A 299 30.61 11.73 -19.58
C ASP A 299 31.47 11.71 -18.32
N GLU A 300 31.66 12.84 -17.63
CA GLU A 300 32.37 12.89 -16.36
C GLU A 300 31.61 12.16 -15.24
N PHE A 301 30.28 12.21 -15.29
CA PHE A 301 29.43 11.48 -14.34
C PHE A 301 29.31 10.00 -14.68
N ALA A 302 29.42 9.62 -15.95
CA ALA A 302 29.40 8.22 -16.39
C ALA A 302 30.65 7.43 -15.97
N VAL A 303 31.77 8.10 -15.66
CA VAL A 303 33.03 7.46 -15.24
C VAL A 303 33.08 7.24 -13.71
N LEU A 304 32.11 7.78 -12.96
CA LEU A 304 32.07 7.63 -11.51
C LEU A 304 31.94 6.16 -11.09
N PRO A 305 32.58 5.76 -9.98
CA PRO A 305 32.54 4.37 -9.53
C PRO A 305 31.10 3.96 -9.20
N GLY A 306 30.62 2.91 -9.87
CA GLY A 306 29.26 2.39 -9.67
C GLY A 306 28.19 2.96 -10.61
N VAL A 307 28.53 3.96 -11.44
CA VAL A 307 27.61 4.47 -12.47
C VAL A 307 27.78 3.65 -13.74
N GLU A 308 26.67 3.15 -14.29
CA GLU A 308 26.65 2.41 -15.55
C GLU A 308 26.43 3.32 -16.76
N ALA A 309 25.54 4.32 -16.60
CA ALA A 309 25.18 5.26 -17.65
C ALA A 309 24.66 6.58 -17.07
N ALA A 310 24.82 7.66 -17.82
CA ALA A 310 24.37 8.99 -17.45
C ALA A 310 23.64 9.64 -18.63
N THR A 311 22.56 10.39 -18.36
CA THR A 311 21.81 11.14 -19.37
C THR A 311 21.40 12.51 -18.85
N ARG A 312 21.09 13.41 -19.80
CA ARG A 312 20.66 14.79 -19.51
C ARG A 312 19.17 14.94 -19.78
N VAL A 313 18.50 15.59 -18.84
CA VAL A 313 17.06 15.85 -18.89
C VAL A 313 16.80 17.30 -18.53
N GLY A 314 16.39 18.11 -19.50
CA GLY A 314 15.95 19.48 -19.27
C GLY A 314 14.48 19.53 -18.90
N ASP A 315 14.12 20.37 -17.93
CA ASP A 315 12.74 20.63 -17.56
C ASP A 315 12.43 22.11 -17.75
N TYR A 316 11.62 22.43 -18.76
CA TYR A 316 11.34 23.80 -19.19
C TYR A 316 9.85 24.08 -19.20
N GLN A 317 9.45 25.33 -18.96
CA GLN A 317 8.04 25.69 -19.07
C GLN A 317 7.70 26.05 -20.52
N VAL A 318 6.58 25.54 -21.02
CA VAL A 318 6.15 25.75 -22.41
C VAL A 318 4.76 26.37 -22.46
N THR A 319 4.57 27.31 -23.37
CA THR A 319 3.26 27.85 -23.72
C THR A 319 2.94 27.49 -25.16
N ILE A 320 1.92 26.66 -25.35
CA ILE A 320 1.42 26.25 -26.65
C ILE A 320 0.54 27.37 -27.19
N THR A 321 0.86 27.87 -28.38
CA THR A 321 0.05 28.88 -29.06
C THR A 321 -0.79 28.19 -30.13
N ASP A 322 -2.09 28.12 -29.91
CA ASP A 322 -3.03 27.66 -30.93
C ASP A 322 -3.36 28.81 -31.87
N GLY A 323 -3.19 28.61 -33.18
CA GLY A 323 -3.48 29.60 -34.21
C GLY A 323 -4.96 30.03 -34.25
N SER A 324 -5.86 29.28 -33.61
CA SER A 324 -7.31 29.56 -33.58
C SER A 324 -7.79 30.33 -32.34
N SER A 325 -7.04 30.29 -31.23
CA SER A 325 -7.48 30.86 -29.95
C SER A 325 -6.36 31.64 -29.25
N ASN A 326 -6.64 32.88 -28.86
CA ASN A 326 -5.66 33.77 -28.20
C ASN A 326 -5.37 33.39 -26.73
N ARG A 327 -5.68 32.14 -26.33
CA ARG A 327 -5.40 31.58 -25.01
C ARG A 327 -4.31 30.52 -25.16
N GLY A 328 -3.08 30.89 -24.77
CA GLY A 328 -1.99 29.93 -24.71
C GLY A 328 -2.24 28.87 -23.63
N ILE A 329 -1.99 27.61 -23.95
CA ILE A 329 -2.05 26.52 -22.97
C ILE A 329 -0.65 26.42 -22.36
N ASN A 330 -0.56 26.62 -21.05
CA ASN A 330 0.68 26.42 -20.32
C ASN A 330 0.87 24.93 -20.05
N GLY A 331 2.09 24.47 -20.19
CA GLY A 331 2.53 23.12 -19.88
C GLY A 331 4.01 23.12 -19.54
N ARG A 332 4.56 21.92 -19.48
CA ARG A 332 5.97 21.65 -19.22
C ARG A 332 6.56 20.92 -20.42
N MET A 333 7.81 21.18 -20.74
CA MET A 333 8.54 20.49 -21.80
C MET A 333 9.73 19.78 -21.16
N MET A 334 9.70 18.47 -21.27
CA MET A 334 10.78 17.60 -20.84
C MET A 334 11.68 17.34 -22.05
N ALA A 335 12.88 17.89 -22.03
CA ALA A 335 13.82 17.82 -23.12
C ALA A 335 14.88 16.74 -22.83
N LEU A 336 14.96 15.73 -23.68
CA LEU A 336 15.73 14.51 -23.41
C LEU A 336 16.94 14.37 -24.33
N ASP A 337 18.01 13.79 -23.81
CA ASP A 337 19.10 13.23 -24.60
C ASP A 337 18.75 11.81 -25.09
N ARG A 338 18.17 11.73 -26.29
CA ARG A 338 17.58 10.50 -26.85
C ARG A 338 18.50 9.29 -26.93
N VAL A 339 19.82 9.48 -26.98
CA VAL A 339 20.79 8.40 -27.18
C VAL A 339 20.92 7.58 -25.89
N ASP A 340 21.15 8.27 -24.77
CA ASP A 340 21.44 7.62 -23.49
C ASP A 340 20.20 7.49 -22.59
N PHE A 341 19.13 8.24 -22.87
CA PHE A 341 17.91 8.19 -22.07
C PHE A 341 17.33 6.78 -21.93
N SER A 342 17.36 5.98 -23.01
CA SER A 342 16.82 4.62 -22.98
C SER A 342 17.63 3.64 -22.11
N ALA A 343 18.92 3.93 -21.86
CA ALA A 343 19.77 3.12 -21.01
C ALA A 343 19.59 3.47 -19.53
N VAL A 344 19.22 4.72 -19.21
CA VAL A 344 19.16 5.24 -17.84
C VAL A 344 17.74 5.26 -17.26
N ALA A 345 16.75 5.67 -18.06
CA ALA A 345 15.42 5.93 -17.54
C ALA A 345 14.67 4.63 -17.20
N TRP A 346 13.98 4.65 -16.06
CA TRP A 346 13.04 3.60 -15.71
C TRP A 346 11.74 3.80 -16.49
N PHE A 347 11.38 2.84 -17.35
CA PHE A 347 10.18 2.92 -18.18
C PHE A 347 9.44 1.60 -18.21
N ARG A 348 8.18 1.61 -17.78
CA ARG A 348 7.35 0.40 -17.79
C ARG A 348 6.68 0.18 -19.15
N PRO A 349 6.43 -1.07 -19.55
CA PRO A 349 5.79 -1.39 -20.83
C PRO A 349 4.37 -0.85 -21.01
N ASP A 350 3.67 -0.49 -19.92
CA ASP A 350 2.29 0.02 -19.94
C ASP A 350 2.19 1.55 -20.08
N PHE A 351 3.32 2.26 -20.08
CA PHE A 351 3.37 3.72 -20.16
C PHE A 351 3.06 4.26 -21.57
N ALA A 352 3.31 3.47 -22.61
CA ALA A 352 3.00 3.81 -23.99
C ALA A 352 2.69 2.54 -24.80
N ASP A 353 2.04 2.72 -25.96
CA ASP A 353 1.74 1.60 -26.87
C ASP A 353 2.99 1.04 -27.56
N GLU A 354 4.10 1.81 -27.57
CA GLU A 354 5.40 1.43 -28.12
C GLU A 354 6.48 1.42 -27.02
N PRO A 355 7.50 0.56 -27.11
CA PRO A 355 8.61 0.56 -26.14
C PRO A 355 9.42 1.85 -26.20
N LEU A 356 10.07 2.22 -25.09
CA LEU A 356 10.84 3.48 -24.98
C LEU A 356 11.83 3.68 -26.14
N GLY A 357 12.56 2.64 -26.54
CA GLY A 357 13.50 2.72 -27.67
C GLY A 357 12.83 3.08 -29.00
N ALA A 358 11.60 2.63 -29.26
CA ALA A 358 10.86 3.01 -30.46
C ALA A 358 10.44 4.49 -30.42
N LEU A 359 10.02 4.98 -29.25
CA LEU A 359 9.73 6.40 -29.04
C LEU A 359 10.97 7.28 -29.26
N MET A 360 12.15 6.86 -28.76
CA MET A 360 13.41 7.57 -28.98
C MET A 360 13.81 7.58 -30.46
N ASN A 361 13.55 6.50 -31.20
CA ASN A 361 13.77 6.45 -32.65
C ASN A 361 12.84 7.40 -33.43
N ARG A 362 11.58 7.55 -32.99
CA ARG A 362 10.66 8.54 -33.56
C ARG A 362 11.15 9.96 -33.33
N LEU A 363 11.63 10.27 -32.12
CA LEU A 363 12.28 11.55 -31.82
C LEU A 363 13.56 11.75 -32.65
N ALA A 364 14.30 10.68 -32.97
CA ALA A 364 15.51 10.77 -33.78
C ALA A 364 15.25 11.08 -35.27
N THR A 365 14.00 10.94 -35.76
CA THR A 365 13.70 11.11 -37.19
C THR A 365 13.86 12.56 -37.67
N ALA A 366 13.60 13.54 -36.80
CA ALA A 366 13.82 14.95 -37.05
C ALA A 366 14.06 15.68 -35.71
N PRO A 367 14.95 16.69 -35.65
CA PRO A 367 15.29 17.38 -34.40
C PRO A 367 14.09 18.09 -33.76
N GLU A 368 13.13 18.58 -34.55
CA GLU A 368 11.91 19.25 -34.13
C GLU A 368 10.78 18.29 -33.69
N ASN A 369 11.04 16.98 -33.68
CA ASN A 369 10.04 15.99 -33.28
C ASN A 369 9.77 16.04 -31.77
N ILE A 370 8.49 15.90 -31.42
CA ILE A 370 8.02 15.84 -30.03
C ILE A 370 7.08 14.64 -29.82
N LEU A 371 7.07 14.14 -28.59
CA LEU A 371 6.04 13.23 -28.09
C LEU A 371 5.09 14.02 -27.20
N VAL A 372 3.81 13.74 -27.34
CA VAL A 372 2.75 14.44 -26.62
C VAL A 372 1.83 13.45 -25.92
N PRO A 373 1.18 13.84 -24.81
CA PRO A 373 0.25 12.99 -24.12
C PRO A 373 -0.99 12.80 -24.97
N GLN A 374 -1.58 11.61 -24.89
CA GLN A 374 -2.79 11.27 -25.65
C GLN A 374 -3.92 12.30 -25.44
N GLU A 375 -4.06 12.81 -24.21
CA GLU A 375 -5.08 13.81 -23.85
C GLU A 375 -4.97 15.11 -24.65
N LEU A 376 -3.76 15.53 -25.03
CA LEU A 376 -3.54 16.75 -25.79
C LEU A 376 -4.11 16.64 -27.21
N LEU A 377 -3.96 15.48 -27.86
CA LEU A 377 -4.54 15.25 -29.18
C LEU A 377 -6.06 15.26 -29.14
N GLU A 378 -6.65 14.65 -28.11
CA GLU A 378 -8.10 14.62 -27.94
C GLU A 378 -8.67 16.01 -27.68
N ARG A 379 -7.99 16.83 -26.85
CA ARG A 379 -8.39 18.21 -26.56
C ARG A 379 -8.25 19.14 -27.75
N LEU A 380 -7.17 19.02 -28.52
CA LEU A 380 -6.88 19.92 -29.66
C LEU A 380 -7.27 19.35 -31.03
N THR A 381 -7.83 18.14 -31.07
CA THR A 381 -8.19 17.40 -32.30
C THR A 381 -7.02 17.26 -33.30
N LEU A 382 -5.80 17.14 -32.78
CA LEU A 382 -4.57 17.03 -33.58
C LEU A 382 -4.26 15.57 -33.95
N ARG A 383 -3.45 15.37 -34.98
CA ARG A 383 -2.98 14.06 -35.44
C ARG A 383 -1.46 13.96 -35.38
N ILE A 384 -0.96 12.71 -35.32
CA ILE A 384 0.47 12.44 -35.46
C ILE A 384 0.92 12.97 -36.84
N GLY A 385 1.97 13.79 -36.83
CA GLY A 385 2.53 14.44 -38.01
C GLY A 385 2.21 15.93 -38.13
N ASP A 386 1.22 16.43 -37.38
CA ASP A 386 0.88 17.86 -37.35
C ASP A 386 1.95 18.69 -36.61
N SER A 387 2.05 19.97 -36.94
CA SER A 387 2.98 20.90 -36.31
C SER A 387 2.31 21.78 -35.27
N LEU A 388 2.94 21.92 -34.10
CA LEU A 388 2.50 22.72 -32.98
C LEU A 388 3.51 23.86 -32.74
N THR A 389 3.04 25.12 -32.75
CA THR A 389 3.90 26.25 -32.42
C THR A 389 3.93 26.43 -30.91
N MET A 390 5.12 26.37 -30.33
CA MET A 390 5.33 26.44 -28.90
C MET A 390 6.36 27.48 -28.54
N ARG A 391 6.10 28.22 -27.46
CA ARG A 391 7.09 29.06 -26.81
C ARG A 391 7.68 28.33 -25.61
N VAL A 392 8.93 27.93 -25.70
CA VAL A 392 9.68 27.27 -24.62
C VAL A 392 10.50 28.32 -23.88
N ARG A 393 10.34 28.42 -22.56
CA ARG A 393 11.18 29.29 -21.71
C ARG A 393 12.30 28.46 -21.10
N LEU A 394 13.53 28.80 -21.48
CA LEU A 394 14.74 28.09 -21.06
C LEU A 394 15.33 28.68 -19.78
N ALA A 395 15.33 30.01 -19.67
CA ALA A 395 15.79 30.74 -18.49
C ALA A 395 15.03 32.06 -18.34
N ASP A 396 15.29 32.82 -17.27
CA ASP A 396 14.67 34.11 -17.05
C ASP A 396 15.00 35.08 -18.20
N GLY A 397 13.97 35.52 -18.92
CA GLY A 397 14.10 36.40 -20.09
C GLY A 397 14.48 35.71 -21.41
N ILE A 398 14.80 34.41 -21.41
CA ILE A 398 15.19 33.66 -22.61
C ILE A 398 14.08 32.66 -22.98
N SER A 399 13.42 32.92 -24.11
CA SER A 399 12.40 32.03 -24.66
C SER A 399 12.56 31.83 -26.16
N ILE A 400 12.35 30.60 -26.61
CA ILE A 400 12.36 30.22 -28.02
C ILE A 400 10.93 29.99 -28.47
N THR A 401 10.57 30.50 -29.65
CA THR A 401 9.30 30.18 -30.30
C THR A 401 9.60 29.42 -31.59
N SER A 402 9.32 28.12 -31.62
CA SER A 402 9.57 27.25 -32.76
C SER A 402 8.36 26.36 -33.05
N ALA A 403 8.31 25.81 -34.26
CA ALA A 403 7.27 24.90 -34.71
C ALA A 403 7.77 23.45 -34.58
N PHE A 404 7.17 22.69 -33.69
CA PHE A 404 7.54 21.31 -33.41
C PHE A 404 6.58 20.34 -34.08
N ARG A 405 7.04 19.16 -34.47
CA ARG A 405 6.22 18.17 -35.16
C ARG A 405 5.87 17.00 -34.24
N ILE A 406 4.60 16.61 -34.20
CA ILE A 406 4.15 15.48 -33.37
C ILE A 406 4.61 14.16 -34.00
N ALA A 407 5.51 13.43 -33.34
CA ALA A 407 6.08 12.19 -33.86
C ALA A 407 5.52 10.92 -33.20
N GLY A 408 5.01 11.02 -31.96
CA GLY A 408 4.50 9.89 -31.20
C GLY A 408 3.68 10.30 -29.98
N LEU A 409 3.12 9.29 -29.31
CA LEU A 409 2.20 9.43 -28.18
C LEU A 409 2.70 8.64 -26.99
N TYR A 410 2.39 9.12 -25.79
CA TYR A 410 2.55 8.37 -24.56
C TYR A 410 1.31 8.56 -23.66
N ARG A 411 1.09 7.62 -22.74
CA ARG A 411 0.05 7.73 -21.70
C ARG A 411 0.64 8.21 -20.39
N HIS A 412 1.75 7.60 -19.98
CA HIS A 412 2.51 7.98 -18.80
C HIS A 412 3.99 8.14 -19.16
N PHE A 413 4.69 8.97 -18.41
CA PHE A 413 6.12 9.21 -18.60
C PHE A 413 6.76 9.47 -17.24
N PRO A 414 7.99 9.01 -16.99
CA PRO A 414 8.63 9.24 -15.70
C PRO A 414 8.72 10.73 -15.38
N THR A 415 8.51 11.09 -14.12
CA THR A 415 8.42 12.46 -13.56
C THR A 415 7.19 13.27 -13.98
N VAL A 416 6.27 12.69 -14.78
CA VAL A 416 5.07 13.39 -15.28
C VAL A 416 3.85 13.04 -14.44
N GLN A 417 3.33 14.00 -13.68
CA GLN A 417 2.10 13.81 -12.91
C GLN A 417 0.87 13.86 -13.81
N SER A 418 -0.19 13.11 -13.45
CA SER A 418 -1.37 12.92 -14.32
C SER A 418 -2.17 14.20 -14.63
N ASP A 419 -2.00 15.28 -13.86
CA ASP A 419 -2.69 16.56 -14.11
C ASP A 419 -1.82 17.57 -14.89
N GLU A 420 -0.56 17.22 -15.16
CA GLU A 420 0.38 18.08 -15.86
C GLU A 420 0.39 17.79 -17.36
N LEU A 421 0.23 18.85 -18.17
CA LEU A 421 0.47 18.76 -19.60
C LEU A 421 1.97 18.86 -19.86
N VAL A 422 2.61 17.70 -20.05
CA VAL A 422 4.04 17.63 -20.38
C VAL A 422 4.21 17.29 -21.86
N ILE A 423 5.23 17.84 -22.50
CA ILE A 423 5.62 17.52 -23.89
C ILE A 423 7.06 17.06 -23.86
N VAL A 424 7.36 15.95 -24.52
CA VAL A 424 8.71 15.40 -24.54
C VAL A 424 9.38 15.73 -25.86
N GLY A 425 10.58 16.29 -25.85
CA GLY A 425 11.32 16.68 -27.05
C GLY A 425 12.82 16.40 -26.97
N ASN A 426 13.55 16.80 -28.00
CA ASN A 426 15.00 16.65 -28.05
C ASN A 426 15.70 17.84 -27.37
N LEU A 427 16.57 17.54 -26.39
CA LEU A 427 17.36 18.54 -25.67
C LEU A 427 18.36 19.27 -26.57
N GLU A 428 19.06 18.52 -27.43
CA GLU A 428 20.11 19.07 -28.29
C GLU A 428 19.56 20.08 -29.29
N HIS A 429 18.32 19.86 -29.76
CA HIS A 429 17.65 20.80 -30.65
C HIS A 429 17.38 22.15 -29.98
N LEU A 430 16.90 22.14 -28.73
CA LEU A 430 16.66 23.37 -27.96
C LEU A 430 17.97 24.14 -27.72
N PHE A 431 19.04 23.45 -27.32
CA PHE A 431 20.34 24.10 -27.08
C PHE A 431 20.94 24.66 -28.37
N THR A 432 20.79 23.96 -29.49
CA THR A 432 21.25 24.43 -30.80
C THR A 432 20.48 25.67 -31.26
N GLU A 433 19.16 25.71 -31.10
CA GLU A 433 18.35 26.89 -31.44
C GLU A 433 18.64 28.07 -30.50
N ALA A 434 18.89 27.79 -29.22
CA ALA A 434 19.22 28.82 -28.23
C ALA A 434 20.65 29.38 -28.37
N GLY A 435 21.56 28.58 -28.93
CA GLY A 435 22.98 28.89 -29.02
C GLY A 435 23.77 28.73 -27.71
N ALA A 436 23.20 28.09 -26.69
CA ALA A 436 23.82 27.85 -25.39
C ALA A 436 23.24 26.61 -24.70
N GLU A 437 23.98 26.05 -23.72
CA GLU A 437 23.47 25.01 -22.82
C GLU A 437 22.80 25.68 -21.61
N PHE A 438 21.63 25.17 -21.21
CA PHE A 438 20.84 25.68 -20.09
C PHE A 438 20.80 24.67 -18.93
N GLU A 439 20.26 25.11 -17.80
CA GLU A 439 20.01 24.26 -16.63
C GLU A 439 19.26 22.98 -17.06
N HIS A 440 19.85 21.84 -16.73
CA HIS A 440 19.31 20.52 -16.99
C HIS A 440 19.70 19.59 -15.85
N GLN A 441 18.89 18.57 -15.64
CA GLN A 441 19.12 17.52 -14.66
C GLN A 441 20.03 16.46 -15.23
N ILE A 442 20.75 15.79 -14.33
CA ILE A 442 21.55 14.62 -14.65
C ILE A 442 20.88 13.41 -14.00
N TRP A 443 20.57 12.43 -14.83
CA TRP A 443 20.02 11.16 -14.41
C TRP A 443 21.09 10.09 -14.58
N LEU A 444 21.24 9.24 -13.57
CA LEU A 444 22.24 8.19 -13.51
C LEU A 444 21.56 6.83 -13.31
N ARG A 445 22.12 5.82 -13.96
CA ARG A 445 21.88 4.42 -13.63
C ARG A 445 23.06 3.87 -12.86
N THR A 446 22.79 3.17 -11.77
CA THR A 446 23.79 2.65 -10.84
C THR A 446 23.74 1.13 -10.78
N ASP A 447 24.87 0.51 -10.46
CA ASP A 447 24.91 -0.94 -10.16
C ASP A 447 24.15 -1.24 -8.84
N GLU A 448 23.59 -2.44 -8.71
CA GLU A 448 22.75 -2.87 -7.58
C GLU A 448 23.49 -2.83 -6.22
N ASN A 449 24.82 -2.77 -6.21
CA ASN A 449 25.66 -2.81 -5.00
C ASN A 449 26.37 -1.49 -4.66
N VAL A 450 25.98 -0.37 -5.27
CA VAL A 450 26.63 0.92 -5.02
C VAL A 450 26.26 1.46 -3.64
N ASP A 451 27.26 1.96 -2.91
CA ASP A 451 27.03 2.73 -1.70
C ASP A 451 26.65 4.16 -2.10
N ASP A 452 25.36 4.48 -1.98
CA ASP A 452 24.79 5.80 -2.29
C ASP A 452 25.61 6.93 -1.64
N THR A 453 26.06 6.75 -0.39
CA THR A 453 26.82 7.78 0.33
C THR A 453 28.21 8.01 -0.24
N ALA A 454 28.82 6.98 -0.82
CA ALA A 454 30.09 7.09 -1.54
C ALA A 454 29.88 7.74 -2.91
N LEU A 455 28.80 7.39 -3.61
CA LEU A 455 28.44 7.99 -4.89
C LEU A 455 28.18 9.49 -4.76
N PHE A 456 27.41 9.93 -3.77
CA PHE A 456 27.15 11.36 -3.55
C PHE A 456 28.43 12.15 -3.24
N LYS A 457 29.36 11.58 -2.47
CA LYS A 457 30.68 12.19 -2.26
C LYS A 457 31.49 12.27 -3.55
N ALA A 458 31.41 11.25 -4.40
CA ALA A 458 32.09 11.24 -5.69
C ALA A 458 31.51 12.30 -6.65
N VAL A 459 30.18 12.47 -6.68
CA VAL A 459 29.54 13.57 -7.43
C VAL A 459 30.00 14.94 -6.91
N ALA A 460 30.09 15.12 -5.58
CA ALA A 460 30.61 16.38 -5.03
C ALA A 460 32.07 16.69 -5.45
N THR A 461 32.88 15.67 -5.75
CA THR A 461 34.26 15.88 -6.22
C THR A 461 34.36 16.40 -7.66
N THR A 462 33.30 16.34 -8.47
CA THR A 462 33.28 16.92 -9.82
C THR A 462 33.01 18.43 -9.83
N GLY A 463 33.04 19.08 -8.66
CA GLY A 463 32.84 20.54 -8.53
C GLY A 463 31.38 20.98 -8.61
N VAL A 464 30.45 20.03 -8.45
CA VAL A 464 29.01 20.24 -8.51
C VAL A 464 28.37 19.69 -7.24
N GLU A 465 27.55 20.49 -6.57
CA GLU A 465 26.73 20.00 -5.46
C GLU A 465 25.39 19.47 -6.00
N PRO A 466 25.04 18.20 -5.74
CA PRO A 466 23.77 17.65 -6.21
C PRO A 466 22.62 18.17 -5.34
N ILE A 467 21.71 18.94 -5.92
CA ILE A 467 20.44 19.28 -5.25
C ILE A 467 19.44 18.16 -5.53
N MET A 468 19.00 17.49 -4.46
CA MET A 468 17.95 16.48 -4.56
C MET A 468 16.60 17.14 -4.84
N GLN A 469 15.85 16.60 -5.80
CA GLN A 469 14.42 16.87 -5.85
C GLN A 469 13.75 16.24 -4.63
N ARG A 470 12.95 17.05 -3.92
CA ARG A 470 12.22 16.65 -2.71
C ARG A 470 10.94 15.91 -3.01
#